data_AF-A0A7S0QCZ8-F1
#
_entry.id   AF-A0A7S0QCZ8-F1
#
_cell.length_a   1.000
_cell.length_b   1.000
_cell.length_c   1.000
_cell.angle_alpha   90.00
_cell.angle_beta   90.00
_cell.angle_gamma   90.00
#
_symmetry.space_group_name_H-M   'P 1'
#
loop_
_entity.id
_entity.type
_entity.pdbx_description
1 polymer ?
#
loop_
_entity_poly.entity_id
_entity_poly.type
_entity_poly.pdbx_seq_one_letter_code
_entity_poly.pdbx_strand_id
1 'polypeptide(L)'
;MDVFLAMNGMPPVVLVEEKWGDADLPIAIQDIDRKFCTIPHYSSKMLFIMAIAIAGDLVCFGKLYLGGKFEHIKTFNLRSGLKERVYCVRAAINVGRWARYVLDNNFVAPITFPMGKKQVQDRRELTILSEGVILKKYLKVSKAQRGWLSHLYKRLSSAAQRKVRYLEWAISVATSAAKSTVTVRLQPFGVVRFPQSLMEMRSALRCVLTCLADLHKEGWTHLDLRWSNVVFVAQHQWFVIDAEFARPIGSAMPEGLVLRDPDAAMADEGADCFLVGVMMQDPRSRVLLSGIESAQELAEYLYNPIGDARRQCTAAQALGMSFVQDGS
;
A
#
# COMPACT_ATOMS: atom_id res chain seq x y z
N MET A 1 -23.36 17.82 -2.92
CA MET A 1 -22.61 17.61 -1.66
C MET A 1 -22.40 16.12 -1.60
N ASP A 2 -21.18 15.63 -1.81
CA ASP A 2 -20.96 14.18 -1.92
C ASP A 2 -21.11 13.55 -0.53
N VAL A 3 -22.24 12.88 -0.27
CA VAL A 3 -22.53 12.27 1.03
C VAL A 3 -21.99 10.85 1.04
N PHE A 4 -20.73 10.69 1.41
CA PHE A 4 -20.22 9.37 1.78
C PHE A 4 -20.80 9.00 3.15
N LEU A 5 -21.47 7.86 3.25
CA LEU A 5 -21.65 7.20 4.56
C LEU A 5 -20.30 6.57 4.92
N ALA A 6 -19.33 7.42 5.24
CA ALA A 6 -18.05 7.04 5.79
C ALA A 6 -18.16 7.07 7.31
N MET A 7 -17.97 5.91 7.95
CA MET A 7 -17.68 5.92 9.38
C MET A 7 -16.31 6.57 9.58
N ASN A 8 -16.20 7.42 10.61
CA ASN A 8 -15.01 8.24 10.80
C ASN A 8 -13.74 7.36 10.87
N GLY A 9 -12.75 7.67 10.04
CA GLY A 9 -11.51 6.90 9.97
C GLY A 9 -11.63 5.55 9.24
N MET A 10 -12.74 5.25 8.57
CA MET A 10 -12.91 4.03 7.76
C MET A 10 -13.05 4.39 6.27
N PRO A 11 -12.65 3.49 5.35
CA PRO A 11 -12.90 3.68 3.94
C PRO A 11 -14.41 3.67 3.63
N PRO A 12 -14.84 4.35 2.55
CA PRO A 12 -16.25 4.40 2.20
C PRO A 12 -16.77 3.01 1.82
N VAL A 13 -17.71 2.48 2.59
CA VAL A 13 -18.38 1.20 2.27
C VAL A 13 -19.70 1.42 1.53
N VAL A 14 -20.19 2.66 1.51
CA VAL A 14 -21.33 3.10 0.69
C VAL A 14 -20.94 4.38 -0.05
N LEU A 15 -21.08 4.35 -1.37
CA LEU A 15 -20.90 5.52 -2.24
C LEU A 15 -22.27 6.07 -2.61
N VAL A 16 -22.48 7.38 -2.47
CA VAL A 16 -23.73 8.04 -2.83
C VAL A 16 -23.45 9.18 -3.80
N GLU A 17 -24.21 9.24 -4.88
CA GLU A 17 -24.20 10.35 -5.83
C GLU A 17 -25.61 10.90 -6.01
N GLU A 18 -25.72 12.22 -6.08
CA GLU A 18 -26.99 12.92 -6.23
C GLU A 18 -26.98 13.83 -7.45
N LYS A 19 -28.08 13.80 -8.22
CA LYS A 19 -28.38 14.68 -9.36
C LYS A 19 -29.79 15.27 -9.23
N TRP A 20 -30.04 16.34 -9.97
CA TRP A 20 -31.24 17.15 -9.81
C TRP A 20 -32.49 16.52 -10.45
N GLY A 21 -32.43 16.08 -11.71
CA GLY A 21 -33.61 15.58 -12.43
C GLY A 21 -33.67 14.06 -12.52
N ASP A 22 -34.87 13.48 -12.56
CA ASP A 22 -35.06 12.03 -12.77
C ASP A 22 -34.31 11.50 -14.02
N ALA A 23 -34.23 12.32 -15.07
CA ALA A 23 -33.51 12.00 -16.30
C ALA A 23 -31.98 11.88 -16.12
N ASP A 24 -31.43 12.41 -15.03
CA ASP A 24 -30.00 12.40 -14.72
C ASP A 24 -29.58 11.13 -13.96
N LEU A 25 -30.49 10.18 -13.71
CA LEU A 25 -30.15 8.94 -13.02
C LEU A 25 -28.97 8.17 -13.66
N PRO A 26 -28.90 8.03 -15.00
CA PRO A 26 -27.75 7.41 -15.65
C PRO A 26 -26.44 8.17 -15.40
N ILE A 27 -26.51 9.51 -15.33
CA ILE A 27 -25.33 10.37 -15.05
C ILE A 27 -24.86 10.14 -13.60
N ALA A 28 -25.79 10.04 -12.64
CA ALA A 28 -25.46 9.71 -11.26
C ALA A 28 -24.74 8.36 -11.16
N ILE A 29 -25.23 7.32 -11.87
CA ILE A 29 -24.61 5.99 -11.89
C ILE A 29 -23.22 6.03 -12.54
N GLN A 30 -23.07 6.76 -13.66
CA GLN A 30 -21.78 6.93 -14.32
C GLN A 30 -20.76 7.65 -13.43
N ASP A 31 -21.20 8.65 -12.68
CA ASP A 31 -20.35 9.37 -11.74
C ASP A 31 -19.90 8.51 -10.58
N ILE A 32 -20.77 7.64 -10.06
CA ILE A 32 -20.41 6.61 -9.07
C ILE A 32 -19.30 5.71 -9.61
N ASP A 33 -19.45 5.19 -10.83
CA ASP A 33 -18.46 4.29 -11.44
C ASP A 33 -17.12 5.00 -11.67
N ARG A 34 -17.15 6.26 -12.12
CA ARG A 34 -15.96 7.09 -12.32
C ARG A 34 -15.26 7.47 -11.02
N LYS A 35 -16.01 7.76 -9.95
CA LYS A 35 -15.47 8.17 -8.64
C LYS A 35 -14.99 6.98 -7.82
N PHE A 36 -15.44 5.77 -8.12
CA PHE A 36 -15.04 4.59 -7.38
C PHE A 36 -13.62 4.16 -7.75
N CYS A 37 -12.71 4.27 -6.79
CA CYS A 37 -11.40 3.66 -6.85
C CYS A 37 -11.29 2.53 -5.80
N THR A 38 -10.69 1.41 -6.21
CA THR A 38 -10.34 0.35 -5.26
C THR A 38 -9.17 0.83 -4.43
N ILE A 39 -9.36 0.93 -3.12
CA ILE A 39 -8.29 1.34 -2.20
C ILE A 39 -7.78 0.13 -1.41
N PRO A 40 -6.49 0.11 -1.04
CA PRO A 40 -5.88 -1.03 -0.37
C PRO A 40 -6.39 -1.29 1.07
N HIS A 41 -7.30 -0.44 1.57
CA HIS A 41 -7.98 -0.64 2.84
C HIS A 41 -9.12 -1.66 2.75
N TYR A 42 -9.56 -2.04 1.54
CA TYR A 42 -10.50 -3.14 1.36
C TYR A 42 -9.76 -4.48 1.49
N SER A 43 -10.28 -5.35 2.36
CA SER A 43 -9.80 -6.73 2.51
C SER A 43 -9.98 -7.51 1.20
N SER A 44 -9.14 -8.51 0.96
CA SER A 44 -9.33 -9.46 -0.14
C SER A 44 -10.64 -10.24 -0.06
N LYS A 45 -11.28 -10.28 1.12
CA LYS A 45 -12.61 -10.86 1.34
C LYS A 45 -13.76 -9.93 0.94
N MET A 46 -13.49 -8.65 0.71
CA MET A 46 -14.48 -7.67 0.30
C MET A 46 -14.73 -7.82 -1.20
N LEU A 47 -15.95 -8.17 -1.61
CA LEU A 47 -16.27 -8.41 -3.02
C LEU A 47 -16.80 -7.15 -3.73
N PHE A 48 -17.55 -6.33 -3.01
CA PHE A 48 -18.18 -5.12 -3.53
C PHE A 48 -18.43 -4.12 -2.41
N ILE A 49 -18.59 -2.84 -2.76
CA ILE A 49 -19.20 -1.84 -1.89
C ILE A 49 -20.64 -1.55 -2.35
N MET A 50 -21.44 -0.93 -1.50
CA MET A 50 -22.79 -0.49 -1.89
C MET A 50 -22.72 0.87 -2.59
N ALA A 51 -23.59 1.07 -3.58
CA ALA A 51 -23.73 2.33 -4.28
C ALA A 51 -25.19 2.77 -4.32
N ILE A 52 -25.41 4.07 -4.12
CA ILE A 52 -26.74 4.69 -4.16
C ILE A 52 -26.69 5.89 -5.10
N ALA A 53 -27.38 5.80 -6.23
CA ALA A 53 -27.57 6.91 -7.16
C ALA A 53 -28.95 7.53 -6.92
N ILE A 54 -28.99 8.83 -6.66
CA ILE A 54 -30.22 9.61 -6.45
C ILE A 54 -30.33 10.62 -7.58
N ALA A 55 -31.48 10.69 -8.22
CA ALA A 55 -31.75 11.66 -9.27
C ALA A 55 -33.23 12.06 -9.23
N GLY A 56 -33.51 13.29 -8.82
CA GLY A 56 -34.87 13.75 -8.53
C GLY A 56 -35.58 12.82 -7.53
N ASP A 57 -36.68 12.21 -7.96
CA ASP A 57 -37.47 11.28 -7.15
C ASP A 57 -37.10 9.80 -7.36
N LEU A 58 -36.04 9.52 -8.10
CA LEU A 58 -35.51 8.18 -8.32
C LEU A 58 -34.35 7.88 -7.37
N VAL A 59 -34.42 6.74 -6.69
CA VAL A 59 -33.34 6.21 -5.85
C VAL A 59 -32.95 4.82 -6.34
N CYS A 60 -31.74 4.69 -6.86
CA CYS A 60 -31.18 3.46 -7.40
C CYS A 60 -30.12 2.90 -6.44
N PHE A 61 -30.30 1.65 -6.02
CA PHE A 61 -29.33 0.88 -5.26
C PHE A 61 -28.59 -0.08 -6.19
N GLY A 62 -27.28 -0.18 -6.01
CA GLY A 62 -26.43 -1.10 -6.73
C GLY A 62 -25.25 -1.60 -5.90
N LYS A 63 -24.48 -2.51 -6.49
CA LYS A 63 -23.17 -2.97 -5.98
C LYS A 63 -22.09 -2.43 -6.90
N LEU A 64 -20.95 -2.05 -6.33
CA LEU A 64 -19.72 -1.79 -7.09
C LEU A 64 -18.70 -2.86 -6.75
N TYR A 65 -18.39 -3.74 -7.69
CA TYR A 65 -17.34 -4.73 -7.50
C TYR A 65 -15.96 -4.07 -7.42
N LEU A 66 -15.06 -4.64 -6.60
CA LEU A 66 -13.66 -4.24 -6.54
C LEU A 66 -12.98 -4.56 -7.89
N GLY A 67 -13.06 -3.62 -8.83
CA GLY A 67 -12.77 -3.84 -10.25
C GLY A 67 -13.51 -2.88 -11.18
N GLY A 68 -14.45 -2.08 -10.66
CA GLY A 68 -15.08 -0.98 -11.40
C GLY A 68 -16.27 -1.43 -12.25
N LYS A 69 -17.19 -2.19 -11.66
CA LYS A 69 -18.46 -2.54 -12.32
C LYS A 69 -19.63 -2.29 -11.38
N PHE A 70 -20.48 -1.34 -11.77
CA PHE A 70 -21.78 -1.15 -11.14
C PHE A 70 -22.77 -2.26 -11.57
N GLU A 71 -23.35 -2.96 -10.61
CA GLU A 71 -24.46 -3.89 -10.77
C GLU A 71 -25.72 -3.29 -10.15
N HIS A 72 -26.73 -3.04 -10.97
CA HIS A 72 -28.03 -2.59 -10.52
C HIS A 72 -28.71 -3.66 -9.65
N ILE A 73 -29.26 -3.25 -8.50
CA ILE A 73 -30.11 -4.11 -7.67
C ILE A 73 -31.57 -3.69 -7.82
N LYS A 74 -31.87 -2.41 -7.55
CA LYS A 74 -33.25 -1.91 -7.53
C LYS A 74 -33.31 -0.40 -7.64
N THR A 75 -34.28 0.11 -8.39
CA THR A 75 -34.66 1.52 -8.41
C THR A 75 -36.04 1.68 -7.80
N PHE A 76 -36.21 2.71 -6.97
CA PHE A 76 -37.47 3.13 -6.38
C PHE A 76 -37.86 4.51 -6.93
N ASN A 77 -39.14 4.71 -7.21
CA ASN A 77 -39.68 6.02 -7.58
C ASN A 77 -40.54 6.56 -6.42
N LEU A 78 -40.06 7.62 -5.79
CA LEU A 78 -40.67 8.20 -4.59
C LEU A 78 -41.98 8.96 -4.88
N ARG A 79 -42.27 9.30 -6.14
CA ARG A 79 -43.57 9.85 -6.56
C ARG A 79 -44.66 8.78 -6.68
N SER A 80 -44.29 7.54 -6.96
CA SER A 80 -45.23 6.46 -7.29
C SER A 80 -46.10 5.98 -6.11
N GLY A 81 -45.84 6.44 -4.89
CA GLY A 81 -46.71 6.24 -3.72
C GLY A 81 -46.01 5.72 -2.48
N LEU A 82 -46.78 5.54 -1.40
CA LEU A 82 -46.27 5.17 -0.06
C LEU A 82 -45.47 3.87 -0.07
N LYS A 83 -45.90 2.87 -0.85
CA LYS A 83 -45.26 1.55 -0.93
C LYS A 83 -43.79 1.65 -1.39
N GLU A 84 -43.53 2.42 -2.45
CA GLU A 84 -42.16 2.63 -2.97
C GLU A 84 -41.27 3.34 -1.95
N ARG A 85 -41.82 4.35 -1.25
CA ARG A 85 -41.11 5.06 -0.18
C ARG A 85 -40.73 4.13 0.97
N VAL A 86 -41.67 3.29 1.43
CA VAL A 86 -41.42 2.31 2.49
C VAL A 86 -40.37 1.28 2.08
N TYR A 87 -40.40 0.80 0.84
CA TYR A 87 -39.38 -0.14 0.36
C TYR A 87 -38.01 0.51 0.16
N CYS A 88 -37.95 1.77 -0.26
CA CYS A 88 -36.70 2.52 -0.32
C CYS A 88 -36.07 2.65 1.07
N VAL A 89 -36.86 2.99 2.10
CA VAL A 89 -36.40 3.01 3.50
C VAL A 89 -35.91 1.63 3.95
N ARG A 90 -36.63 0.56 3.63
CA ARG A 90 -36.20 -0.81 3.95
C ARG A 90 -34.87 -1.17 3.26
N ALA A 91 -34.67 -0.76 2.02
CA ALA A 91 -33.41 -0.97 1.31
C ALA A 91 -32.25 -0.23 1.99
N ALA A 92 -32.46 1.03 2.40
CA ALA A 92 -31.47 1.81 3.15
C ALA A 92 -31.10 1.16 4.51
N ILE A 93 -32.09 0.63 5.24
CA ILE A 93 -31.84 -0.13 6.48
C ILE A 93 -30.98 -1.36 6.22
N ASN A 94 -31.24 -2.09 5.14
CA ASN A 94 -30.44 -3.26 4.77
C ASN A 94 -29.00 -2.88 4.40
N VAL A 95 -28.79 -1.75 3.72
CA VAL A 95 -27.45 -1.21 3.47
C VAL A 95 -26.73 -0.93 4.79
N GLY A 96 -27.39 -0.31 5.76
CA GLY A 96 -26.82 -0.07 7.09
C GLY A 96 -26.43 -1.35 7.84
N ARG A 97 -27.27 -2.39 7.77
CA ARG A 97 -26.97 -3.71 8.35
C ARG A 97 -25.76 -4.37 7.69
N TRP A 98 -25.69 -4.31 6.35
CA TRP A 98 -24.54 -4.82 5.60
C TRP A 98 -23.26 -4.06 5.93
N ALA A 99 -23.31 -2.72 6.04
CA ALA A 99 -22.15 -1.92 6.41
C ALA A 99 -21.61 -2.28 7.80
N ARG A 100 -22.50 -2.52 8.77
CA ARG A 100 -22.11 -3.06 10.09
C ARG A 100 -21.46 -4.43 9.98
N TYR A 101 -22.03 -5.36 9.21
CA TYR A 101 -21.43 -6.68 9.00
C TYR A 101 -20.01 -6.59 8.42
N VAL A 102 -19.78 -5.71 7.44
CA VAL A 102 -18.45 -5.47 6.84
C VAL A 102 -17.43 -5.04 7.89
N LEU A 103 -17.84 -4.19 8.83
CA LEU A 103 -16.98 -3.68 9.91
C LEU A 103 -16.72 -4.74 10.97
N ASP A 104 -17.78 -5.41 11.45
CA ASP A 104 -17.69 -6.44 12.50
C ASP A 104 -16.81 -7.62 12.05
N ASN A 105 -16.67 -7.84 10.73
CA ASN A 105 -15.84 -8.88 10.14
C ASN A 105 -14.48 -8.38 9.62
N ASN A 106 -14.09 -7.14 9.92
CA ASN A 106 -12.81 -6.55 9.50
C ASN A 106 -12.56 -6.64 7.98
N PHE A 107 -13.60 -6.46 7.17
CA PHE A 107 -13.47 -6.43 5.70
C PHE A 107 -12.87 -5.11 5.21
N VAL A 108 -12.71 -4.14 6.11
CA VAL A 108 -12.07 -2.85 5.85
C VAL A 108 -11.07 -2.52 6.94
N ALA A 109 -9.91 -2.00 6.56
CA ALA A 109 -8.90 -1.48 7.47
C ALA A 109 -9.16 0.01 7.75
N PRO A 110 -8.92 0.50 8.98
CA PRO A 110 -9.00 1.93 9.27
C PRO A 110 -8.06 2.75 8.39
N ILE A 111 -8.56 3.87 7.87
CA ILE A 111 -7.74 4.93 7.29
C ILE A 111 -7.11 5.67 8.46
N THR A 112 -5.88 5.27 8.82
CA THR A 112 -5.13 5.86 9.94
C THR A 112 -4.68 7.30 9.68
N PHE A 113 -4.84 7.82 8.46
CA PHE A 113 -4.41 9.15 8.06
C PHE A 113 -5.51 9.89 7.28
N PRO A 114 -6.16 10.90 7.88
CA PRO A 114 -7.18 11.68 7.20
C PRO A 114 -6.60 12.39 5.96
N MET A 115 -7.29 12.29 4.81
CA MET A 115 -6.86 12.98 3.59
C MET A 115 -6.68 14.48 3.82
N GLY A 116 -5.61 15.05 3.26
CA GLY A 116 -5.29 16.48 3.36
C GLY A 116 -4.71 16.93 4.70
N LYS A 117 -4.66 16.09 5.74
CA LYS A 117 -4.05 16.46 7.02
C LYS A 117 -2.54 16.22 7.02
N LYS A 118 -1.81 17.16 7.62
CA LYS A 118 -0.37 17.06 7.86
C LYS A 118 -0.12 16.28 9.13
N GLN A 119 0.80 15.32 9.08
CA GLN A 119 1.37 14.71 10.27
C GLN A 119 2.86 15.01 10.33
N VAL A 120 3.31 15.53 11.47
CA VAL A 120 4.72 15.77 11.75
C VAL A 120 5.22 14.63 12.62
N GLN A 121 6.28 13.97 12.18
CA GLN A 121 7.02 12.96 12.94
C GLN A 121 8.47 13.42 12.97
N ASP A 122 8.99 13.90 14.10
CA ASP A 122 10.36 14.42 14.36
C ASP A 122 11.11 15.03 13.15
N ARG A 123 11.59 14.19 12.21
CA ARG A 123 12.39 14.57 11.03
C ARG A 123 11.63 14.59 9.69
N ARG A 124 10.32 14.33 9.68
CA ARG A 124 9.49 14.25 8.47
C ARG A 124 8.09 14.81 8.65
N GLU A 125 7.58 15.43 7.60
CA GLU A 125 6.16 15.78 7.46
C GLU A 125 5.56 14.89 6.37
N LEU A 126 4.41 14.29 6.67
CA LEU A 126 3.63 13.47 5.74
C LEU A 126 2.30 14.16 5.45
N THR A 127 1.86 14.15 4.21
CA THR A 127 0.54 14.62 3.80
C THR A 127 0.01 13.72 2.69
N ILE A 128 -1.17 13.15 2.89
CA ILE A 128 -1.88 12.43 1.82
C ILE A 128 -2.59 13.47 0.96
N LEU A 129 -2.18 13.60 -0.30
CA LEU A 129 -2.67 14.65 -1.19
C LEU A 129 -3.92 14.23 -1.98
N SER A 130 -3.91 13.02 -2.56
CA SER A 130 -4.97 12.50 -3.45
C SER A 130 -4.81 10.98 -3.66
N GLU A 131 -5.72 10.34 -4.40
CA GLU A 131 -5.70 8.90 -4.75
C GLU A 131 -4.28 8.37 -5.02
N GLY A 132 -3.76 7.57 -4.09
CA GLY A 132 -2.49 6.89 -4.29
C GLY A 132 -1.22 7.74 -4.06
N VAL A 133 -1.31 9.03 -3.72
CA VAL A 133 -0.15 9.96 -3.66
C VAL A 133 0.13 10.48 -2.24
N ILE A 134 1.36 10.27 -1.77
CA ILE A 134 1.87 10.87 -0.53
C ILE A 134 2.84 12.00 -0.85
N LEU A 135 2.74 13.11 -0.12
CA LEU A 135 3.80 14.09 0.01
C LEU A 135 4.63 13.81 1.25
N LYS A 136 5.92 13.51 1.07
CA LYS A 136 6.88 13.35 2.15
C LYS A 136 7.89 14.49 2.11
N LYS A 137 7.99 15.23 3.21
CA LYS A 137 8.97 16.32 3.38
C LYS A 137 9.94 15.96 4.49
N TYR A 138 11.17 15.68 4.10
CA TYR A 138 12.30 15.43 4.97
C TYR A 138 12.87 16.75 5.49
N LEU A 139 13.03 16.85 6.81
CA LEU A 139 13.51 18.04 7.52
C LEU A 139 14.95 17.83 7.99
N LYS A 140 15.71 18.93 8.13
CA LYS A 140 17.08 18.95 8.69
C LYS A 140 18.02 17.94 7.98
N VAL A 141 17.89 17.82 6.67
CA VAL A 141 18.60 16.83 5.84
C VAL A 141 20.02 17.31 5.54
N SER A 142 21.02 16.50 5.90
CA SER A 142 22.44 16.75 5.58
C SER A 142 22.69 16.88 4.07
N LYS A 143 23.80 17.50 3.68
CA LYS A 143 24.14 17.67 2.25
C LYS A 143 24.27 16.33 1.52
N ALA A 144 24.93 15.35 2.15
CA ALA A 144 25.08 14.00 1.59
C ALA A 144 23.73 13.29 1.44
N GLN A 145 22.93 13.28 2.51
CA GLN A 145 21.60 12.67 2.50
C GLN A 145 20.67 13.27 1.44
N ARG A 146 20.73 14.59 1.27
CA ARG A 146 19.96 15.30 0.24
C ARG A 146 20.38 14.87 -1.17
N GLY A 147 21.70 14.71 -1.38
CA GLY A 147 22.25 14.17 -2.61
C GLY A 147 21.74 12.75 -2.88
N TRP A 148 21.76 11.89 -1.87
CA TRP A 148 21.30 10.51 -2.01
C TRP A 148 19.80 10.40 -2.32
N LEU A 149 18.94 11.07 -1.53
CA LEU A 149 17.49 11.09 -1.78
C LEU A 149 17.16 11.66 -3.17
N SER A 150 17.82 12.75 -3.55
CA SER A 150 17.62 13.32 -4.88
C SER A 150 18.09 12.39 -5.99
N HIS A 151 19.16 11.63 -5.79
CA HIS A 151 19.63 10.67 -6.79
C HIS A 151 18.64 9.51 -6.93
N LEU A 152 18.32 8.83 -5.83
CA LEU A 152 17.39 7.70 -5.78
C LEU A 152 16.07 8.04 -6.48
N TYR A 153 15.38 9.10 -6.04
CA TYR A 153 14.04 9.42 -6.54
C TYR A 153 14.02 10.09 -7.92
N LYS A 154 15.12 10.70 -8.39
CA LYS A 154 15.16 11.27 -9.76
C LYS A 154 15.66 10.26 -10.80
N ARG A 155 16.51 9.30 -10.42
CA ARG A 155 17.23 8.43 -11.36
C ARG A 155 16.87 6.95 -11.27
N LEU A 156 16.45 6.45 -10.11
CA LEU A 156 16.18 5.03 -9.93
C LEU A 156 14.68 4.77 -9.84
N SER A 157 13.99 5.61 -9.08
CA SER A 157 12.56 5.50 -8.85
C SER A 157 11.82 6.78 -9.26
N SER A 158 12.06 7.29 -10.47
CA SER A 158 11.17 8.31 -11.05
C SER A 158 10.06 7.66 -11.87
N ALA A 159 8.91 8.32 -11.98
CA ALA A 159 7.80 7.84 -12.79
C ALA A 159 8.17 7.55 -14.26
N ALA A 160 9.18 8.24 -14.80
CA ALA A 160 9.63 8.11 -16.18
C ALA A 160 10.60 6.94 -16.42
N GLN A 161 11.36 6.52 -15.39
CA GLN A 161 12.42 5.51 -15.55
C GLN A 161 12.07 4.17 -14.89
N ARG A 162 11.48 4.22 -13.68
CA ARG A 162 11.10 3.05 -12.86
C ARG A 162 12.04 1.84 -13.01
N LYS A 163 13.34 2.07 -12.79
CA LYS A 163 14.36 1.02 -12.93
C LYS A 163 14.25 -0.06 -11.87
N VAL A 164 13.77 0.33 -10.68
CA VAL A 164 13.61 -0.56 -9.54
C VAL A 164 12.14 -0.94 -9.42
N ARG A 165 11.81 -2.20 -9.69
CA ARG A 165 10.43 -2.70 -9.57
C ARG A 165 10.04 -2.81 -8.10
N TYR A 166 8.74 -2.64 -7.82
CA TYR A 166 8.17 -2.76 -6.48
C TYR A 166 8.75 -1.80 -5.41
N LEU A 167 9.52 -0.79 -5.79
CA LEU A 167 9.87 0.33 -4.92
C LEU A 167 8.90 1.48 -5.16
N GLU A 168 8.58 2.26 -4.12
CA GLU A 168 7.93 3.56 -4.32
C GLU A 168 8.75 4.45 -5.27
N TRP A 169 8.04 5.17 -6.15
CA TRP A 169 8.61 6.11 -7.10
C TRP A 169 8.11 7.53 -6.85
N ALA A 170 8.96 8.49 -7.19
CA ALA A 170 8.64 9.90 -7.17
C ALA A 170 7.96 10.35 -8.46
N ILE A 171 6.83 11.04 -8.29
CA ILE A 171 6.22 11.90 -9.29
C ILE A 171 7.04 13.19 -9.43
N SER A 172 7.45 13.77 -8.31
CA SER A 172 8.29 14.96 -8.29
C SER A 172 9.18 15.02 -7.06
N VAL A 173 10.32 15.69 -7.22
CA VAL A 173 11.34 15.88 -6.17
C VAL A 173 11.75 17.35 -6.16
N ALA A 174 11.57 18.01 -5.03
CA ALA A 174 12.02 19.38 -4.79
C ALA A 174 13.03 19.40 -3.62
N THR A 175 14.15 20.08 -3.81
CA THR A 175 15.21 20.20 -2.81
C THR A 175 15.44 21.66 -2.44
N SER A 176 15.57 21.96 -1.14
CA SER A 176 15.93 23.31 -0.69
C SER A 176 17.23 23.25 0.12
N ALA A 177 18.27 23.91 -0.38
CA ALA A 177 19.54 23.98 0.33
C ALA A 177 19.46 24.90 1.54
N ALA A 178 18.85 26.08 1.38
CA ALA A 178 18.67 27.05 2.47
C ALA A 178 17.84 26.48 3.63
N LYS A 179 16.79 25.70 3.34
CA LYS A 179 15.93 25.10 4.38
C LYS A 179 16.41 23.72 4.83
N SER A 180 17.43 23.16 4.18
CA SER A 180 17.89 21.79 4.37
C SER A 180 16.75 20.76 4.33
N THR A 181 15.90 20.86 3.30
CA THR A 181 14.76 19.96 3.12
C THR A 181 14.77 19.26 1.77
N VAL A 182 14.16 18.07 1.74
CA VAL A 182 13.78 17.36 0.51
C VAL A 182 12.28 17.12 0.58
N THR A 183 11.55 17.49 -0.47
CA THR A 183 10.12 17.22 -0.60
C THR A 183 9.92 16.30 -1.79
N VAL A 184 9.23 15.18 -1.58
CA VAL A 184 8.98 14.17 -2.59
C VAL A 184 7.49 13.86 -2.65
N ARG A 185 6.93 13.82 -3.86
CA ARG A 185 5.59 13.27 -4.11
C ARG A 185 5.75 11.84 -4.57
N LEU A 186 5.24 10.88 -3.79
CA LEU A 186 5.50 9.46 -3.92
C LEU A 186 4.24 8.68 -4.30
N GLN A 187 4.45 7.58 -5.02
CA GLN A 187 3.50 6.52 -5.31
C GLN A 187 4.21 5.15 -5.28
N PRO A 188 3.52 4.03 -5.06
CA PRO A 188 2.10 3.96 -4.74
C PRO A 188 1.86 4.23 -3.25
N PHE A 189 0.66 4.69 -2.90
CA PHE A 189 0.18 4.67 -1.52
C PHE A 189 -0.57 3.37 -1.27
N GLY A 190 0.03 2.50 -0.45
CA GLY A 190 -0.56 1.24 -0.01
C GLY A 190 -0.99 1.27 1.45
N VAL A 191 -1.50 0.14 1.92
CA VAL A 191 -1.78 -0.11 3.34
C VAL A 191 -0.69 -0.97 3.93
N VAL A 192 -0.19 -0.57 5.10
CA VAL A 192 0.68 -1.42 5.91
C VAL A 192 -0.16 -2.58 6.43
N ARG A 193 0.03 -3.76 5.85
CA ARG A 193 -0.69 -4.99 6.18
C ARG A 193 0.29 -6.15 6.19
N PHE A 194 0.11 -7.10 7.10
CA PHE A 194 0.87 -8.34 7.11
C PHE A 194 0.24 -9.36 6.14
N PRO A 195 1.01 -10.15 5.37
CA PRO A 195 0.46 -11.20 4.52
C PRO A 195 -0.44 -12.17 5.30
N GLN A 196 -1.60 -12.53 4.75
CA GLN A 196 -2.62 -13.31 5.49
C GLN A 196 -2.69 -14.78 5.09
N SER A 197 -1.94 -15.19 4.07
CA SER A 197 -1.87 -16.56 3.59
C SER A 197 -0.47 -16.88 3.10
N LEU A 198 -0.16 -18.17 2.92
CA LEU A 198 1.10 -18.61 2.32
C LEU A 198 1.30 -18.00 0.92
N MET A 199 0.24 -17.94 0.11
CA MET A 199 0.29 -17.36 -1.23
C MET A 199 0.61 -15.86 -1.20
N GLU A 200 -0.02 -15.11 -0.28
CA GLU A 200 0.30 -13.69 -0.10
C GLU A 200 1.73 -13.50 0.44
N MET A 201 2.19 -14.34 1.36
CA MET A 201 3.54 -14.29 1.92
C MET A 201 4.59 -14.49 0.81
N ARG A 202 4.40 -15.50 -0.03
CA ARG A 202 5.28 -15.77 -1.17
C ARG A 202 5.27 -14.60 -2.17
N SER A 203 4.10 -14.08 -2.49
CA SER A 203 3.95 -12.90 -3.36
C SER A 203 4.69 -11.69 -2.80
N ALA A 204 4.53 -11.40 -1.50
CA ALA A 204 5.21 -10.29 -0.83
C ALA A 204 6.73 -10.44 -0.86
N LEU A 205 7.25 -11.62 -0.49
CA LEU A 205 8.69 -11.89 -0.52
C LEU A 205 9.25 -11.80 -1.94
N ARG A 206 8.53 -12.27 -2.96
CA ARG A 206 8.93 -12.13 -4.37
C ARG A 206 9.04 -10.65 -4.78
N CYS A 207 8.06 -9.82 -4.41
CA CYS A 207 8.11 -8.38 -4.69
C CYS A 207 9.29 -7.70 -3.99
N VAL A 208 9.51 -8.00 -2.71
CA VAL A 208 10.63 -7.45 -1.90
C VAL A 208 11.98 -7.86 -2.50
N LEU A 209 12.19 -9.14 -2.78
CA LEU A 209 13.44 -9.64 -3.35
C LEU A 209 13.67 -9.11 -4.78
N THR A 210 12.61 -8.94 -5.59
CA THR A 210 12.73 -8.31 -6.91
C THR A 210 13.14 -6.84 -6.80
N CYS A 211 12.55 -6.10 -5.85
CA CYS A 211 12.93 -4.73 -5.55
C CYS A 211 14.41 -4.64 -5.17
N LEU A 212 14.85 -5.49 -4.26
CA LEU A 212 16.25 -5.52 -3.84
C LEU A 212 17.20 -5.88 -4.98
N ALA A 213 16.89 -6.91 -5.76
CA ALA A 213 17.75 -7.32 -6.88
C ALA A 213 17.93 -6.18 -7.90
N ASP A 214 16.87 -5.44 -8.23
CA ASP A 214 16.97 -4.28 -9.13
C ASP A 214 17.73 -3.11 -8.47
N LEU A 215 17.52 -2.85 -7.17
CA LEU A 215 18.19 -1.78 -6.43
C LEU A 215 19.70 -2.05 -6.29
N HIS A 216 20.06 -3.28 -5.94
CA HIS A 216 21.44 -3.78 -5.82
C HIS A 216 22.16 -3.70 -7.15
N LYS A 217 21.50 -4.09 -8.25
CA LYS A 217 22.02 -3.96 -9.62
C LYS A 217 22.37 -2.52 -9.99
N GLU A 218 21.63 -1.55 -9.48
CA GLU A 218 21.93 -0.11 -9.69
C GLU A 218 22.97 0.44 -8.68
N GLY A 219 23.53 -0.41 -7.81
CA GLY A 219 24.58 -0.05 -6.86
C GLY A 219 24.06 0.56 -5.55
N TRP A 220 22.82 0.27 -5.16
CA TRP A 220 22.16 0.85 -3.99
C TRP A 220 21.63 -0.21 -3.03
N THR A 221 21.37 0.19 -1.80
CA THR A 221 20.78 -0.62 -0.71
C THR A 221 19.61 0.12 -0.09
N HIS A 222 18.68 -0.58 0.57
CA HIS A 222 17.51 0.01 1.23
C HIS A 222 17.77 0.31 2.73
N LEU A 223 18.37 -0.64 3.45
CA LEU A 223 18.85 -0.61 4.83
C LEU A 223 17.82 -0.51 5.96
N ASP A 224 16.55 -0.19 5.67
CA ASP A 224 15.46 -0.21 6.66
C ASP A 224 14.31 -1.12 6.20
N LEU A 225 14.62 -2.36 5.81
CA LEU A 225 13.59 -3.34 5.47
C LEU A 225 12.94 -3.96 6.71
N ARG A 226 11.60 -3.97 6.70
CA ARG A 226 10.73 -4.55 7.72
C ARG A 226 9.29 -4.58 7.22
N TRP A 227 8.43 -5.39 7.83
CA TRP A 227 7.02 -5.49 7.43
C TRP A 227 6.26 -4.16 7.47
N SER A 228 6.64 -3.20 8.33
CA SER A 228 6.01 -1.87 8.34
C SER A 228 6.37 -1.01 7.12
N ASN A 229 7.45 -1.35 6.42
CA ASN A 229 7.95 -0.66 5.23
C ASN A 229 7.62 -1.45 3.95
N VAL A 230 6.71 -2.43 4.05
CA VAL A 230 6.13 -3.14 2.91
C VAL A 230 4.63 -2.90 2.92
N VAL A 231 4.12 -2.31 1.86
CA VAL A 231 2.70 -1.97 1.74
C VAL A 231 2.01 -2.84 0.70
N PHE A 232 0.78 -3.19 1.00
CA PHE A 232 -0.12 -3.82 0.05
C PHE A 232 -0.82 -2.74 -0.77
N VAL A 233 -0.80 -2.90 -2.09
CA VAL A 233 -1.47 -2.03 -3.06
C VAL A 233 -2.58 -2.84 -3.75
N ALA A 234 -3.54 -2.15 -4.37
CA ALA A 234 -4.59 -2.81 -5.16
C ALA A 234 -4.00 -3.83 -6.17
N GLN A 235 -4.81 -4.81 -6.58
CA GLN A 235 -4.42 -5.89 -7.51
C GLN A 235 -3.36 -6.87 -6.95
N HIS A 236 -3.34 -7.10 -5.64
CA HIS A 236 -2.48 -8.09 -4.99
C HIS A 236 -0.97 -7.85 -5.15
N GLN A 237 -0.55 -6.59 -5.28
CA GLN A 237 0.86 -6.24 -5.41
C GLN A 237 1.41 -5.66 -4.10
N TRP A 238 2.67 -5.99 -3.82
CA TRP A 238 3.39 -5.51 -2.64
C TRP A 238 4.50 -4.56 -3.08
N PHE A 239 4.68 -3.47 -2.34
CA PHE A 239 5.71 -2.46 -2.61
C PHE A 239 6.53 -2.17 -1.37
N VAL A 240 7.84 -2.02 -1.54
CA VAL A 240 8.77 -1.48 -0.55
C VAL A 240 8.65 0.04 -0.57
N ILE A 241 8.57 0.62 0.62
CA ILE A 241 8.48 2.07 0.85
C ILE A 241 9.52 2.52 1.86
N ASP A 242 9.59 3.83 2.09
CA ASP A 242 10.42 4.43 3.14
C ASP A 242 11.93 4.27 2.91
N ALA A 243 12.37 4.56 1.68
CA ALA A 243 13.76 4.46 1.25
C ALA A 243 14.64 5.62 1.76
N GLU A 244 14.34 6.16 2.95
CA GLU A 244 15.07 7.30 3.51
C GLU A 244 16.48 6.93 3.98
N PHE A 245 16.65 5.67 4.36
CA PHE A 245 17.94 5.11 4.75
C PHE A 245 18.72 4.51 3.59
N ALA A 246 18.18 4.52 2.36
CA ALA A 246 18.85 3.95 1.21
C ALA A 246 20.18 4.65 0.89
N ARG A 247 21.22 3.86 0.59
CA ARG A 247 22.58 4.36 0.31
C ARG A 247 23.21 3.65 -0.89
N PRO A 248 24.15 4.30 -1.60
CA PRO A 248 25.06 3.60 -2.49
C PRO A 248 25.85 2.53 -1.73
N ILE A 249 26.06 1.38 -2.36
CA ILE A 249 26.92 0.31 -1.83
C ILE A 249 28.32 0.87 -1.52
N GLY A 250 28.88 0.46 -0.37
CA GLY A 250 30.15 0.96 0.14
C GLY A 250 30.06 2.31 0.87
N SER A 251 28.86 2.84 1.10
CA SER A 251 28.67 4.01 1.97
C SER A 251 28.64 3.61 3.46
N ALA A 252 28.92 4.55 4.35
CA ALA A 252 28.76 4.33 5.79
C ALA A 252 27.31 3.99 6.14
N MET A 253 27.13 3.07 7.10
CA MET A 253 25.81 2.72 7.61
C MET A 253 25.12 3.94 8.24
N PRO A 254 23.82 4.16 7.98
CA PRO A 254 23.11 5.28 8.56
C PRO A 254 22.85 5.08 10.04
N GLU A 255 22.85 6.18 10.78
CA GLU A 255 22.44 6.23 12.19
C GLU A 255 20.91 6.16 12.33
N GLY A 256 20.44 5.64 13.47
CA GLY A 256 19.02 5.63 13.82
C GLY A 256 18.20 4.52 13.17
N LEU A 257 18.85 3.53 12.54
CA LEU A 257 18.19 2.29 12.13
C LEU A 257 17.64 1.55 13.34
N VAL A 258 16.40 1.05 13.23
CA VAL A 258 15.76 0.27 14.30
C VAL A 258 16.38 -1.13 14.38
N LEU A 259 16.73 -1.69 13.22
CA LEU A 259 17.35 -2.99 13.07
C LEU A 259 18.38 -2.90 11.95
N ARG A 260 19.50 -3.60 12.11
CA ARG A 260 20.51 -3.75 11.06
C ARG A 260 21.20 -5.09 11.19
N ASP A 261 21.85 -5.49 10.10
CA ASP A 261 22.83 -6.55 10.13
C ASP A 261 23.99 -6.16 11.08
N PRO A 262 24.26 -6.96 12.13
CA PRO A 262 25.27 -6.64 13.13
C PRO A 262 26.69 -6.66 12.58
N ASP A 263 26.93 -7.44 11.51
CA ASP A 263 28.26 -7.64 10.92
C ASP A 263 28.52 -6.68 9.75
N ALA A 264 27.51 -5.92 9.33
CA ALA A 264 27.64 -4.91 8.28
C ALA A 264 28.27 -3.62 8.80
N ALA A 265 29.55 -3.41 8.48
CA ALA A 265 30.22 -2.14 8.76
C ALA A 265 29.80 -1.02 7.79
N MET A 266 29.43 -1.39 6.56
CA MET A 266 29.09 -0.48 5.46
C MET A 266 27.82 -0.98 4.76
N ALA A 267 27.19 -0.10 3.99
CA ALA A 267 26.02 -0.43 3.19
C ALA A 267 26.39 -1.41 2.07
N ASP A 268 25.75 -2.56 2.02
CA ASP A 268 25.89 -3.53 0.94
C ASP A 268 24.66 -4.45 0.82
N GLU A 269 24.68 -5.31 -0.20
CA GLU A 269 23.55 -6.18 -0.57
C GLU A 269 23.16 -7.16 0.54
N GLY A 270 24.15 -7.69 1.25
CA GLY A 270 23.94 -8.64 2.34
C GLY A 270 23.12 -8.03 3.49
N ALA A 271 23.20 -6.71 3.68
CA ALA A 271 22.56 -6.04 4.82
C ALA A 271 21.05 -6.01 4.61
N ASP A 272 20.63 -5.77 3.36
CA ASP A 272 19.24 -5.88 2.97
C ASP A 272 18.74 -7.32 3.05
N CYS A 273 19.54 -8.29 2.58
CA CYS A 273 19.16 -9.70 2.58
C CYS A 273 18.99 -10.24 4.01
N PHE A 274 19.87 -9.84 4.94
CA PHE A 274 19.73 -10.10 6.37
C PHE A 274 18.38 -9.62 6.92
N LEU A 275 17.97 -8.40 6.58
CA LEU A 275 16.70 -7.84 7.04
C LEU A 275 15.49 -8.61 6.48
N VAL A 276 15.55 -9.11 5.24
CA VAL A 276 14.52 -10.03 4.71
C VAL A 276 14.51 -11.34 5.51
N GLY A 277 15.67 -11.88 5.84
CA GLY A 277 15.80 -13.03 6.74
C GLY A 277 15.10 -12.77 8.08
N VAL A 278 15.35 -11.62 8.70
CA VAL A 278 14.66 -11.23 9.95
C VAL A 278 13.15 -11.11 9.76
N MET A 279 12.68 -10.57 8.64
CA MET A 279 11.24 -10.52 8.32
C MET A 279 10.61 -11.92 8.25
N MET A 280 11.34 -12.92 7.74
CA MET A 280 10.89 -14.33 7.72
C MET A 280 10.90 -14.98 9.11
N GLN A 281 11.77 -14.50 10.01
CA GLN A 281 11.83 -14.96 11.41
C GLN A 281 10.78 -14.32 12.33
N ASP A 282 10.04 -13.29 11.88
CA ASP A 282 8.89 -12.72 12.62
C ASP A 282 7.92 -13.85 13.04
N PRO A 283 7.42 -13.88 14.28
CA PRO A 283 6.53 -14.94 14.76
C PRO A 283 5.32 -15.18 13.85
N ARG A 284 4.75 -14.13 13.25
CA ARG A 284 3.62 -14.24 12.32
C ARG A 284 4.05 -14.85 10.98
N SER A 285 5.27 -14.58 10.54
CA SER A 285 5.85 -15.22 9.34
C SER A 285 6.07 -16.70 9.59
N ARG A 286 6.66 -17.06 10.74
CA ARG A 286 6.88 -18.46 11.11
C ARG A 286 5.60 -19.29 11.13
N VAL A 287 4.48 -18.71 11.58
CA VAL A 287 3.17 -19.39 11.53
C VAL A 287 2.77 -19.75 10.09
N LEU A 288 2.96 -18.84 9.13
CA LEU A 288 2.61 -19.08 7.73
C LEU A 288 3.62 -19.98 7.00
N LEU A 289 4.87 -19.99 7.43
CA LEU A 289 5.97 -20.72 6.80
C LEU A 289 6.27 -22.08 7.46
N SER A 290 5.60 -22.40 8.56
CA SER A 290 5.84 -23.61 9.34
C SER A 290 5.67 -24.88 8.49
N GLY A 291 6.65 -25.79 8.57
CA GLY A 291 6.62 -27.07 7.86
C GLY A 291 6.96 -26.99 6.36
N ILE A 292 7.40 -25.82 5.86
CA ILE A 292 7.81 -25.64 4.47
C ILE A 292 9.34 -25.60 4.40
N GLU A 293 9.94 -26.72 4.02
CA GLU A 293 11.40 -26.89 3.96
C GLU A 293 12.08 -25.83 3.09
N SER A 294 11.56 -25.57 1.89
CA SER A 294 12.10 -24.54 0.99
C SER A 294 12.03 -23.12 1.55
N ALA A 295 11.06 -22.83 2.44
CA ALA A 295 10.97 -21.54 3.11
C ALA A 295 12.01 -21.41 4.23
N GLN A 296 12.29 -22.51 4.94
CA GLN A 296 13.31 -22.57 5.99
C GLN A 296 14.70 -22.39 5.37
N GLU A 297 14.97 -23.11 4.28
CA GLU A 297 16.20 -22.98 3.50
C GLU A 297 16.41 -21.51 3.06
N LEU A 298 15.41 -20.89 2.42
CA LEU A 298 15.49 -19.47 2.03
C LEU A 298 15.78 -18.55 3.23
N ALA A 299 15.10 -18.77 4.36
CA ALA A 299 15.32 -17.96 5.56
C ALA A 299 16.74 -18.12 6.11
N GLU A 300 17.32 -19.32 6.07
CA GLU A 300 18.69 -19.58 6.49
C GLU A 300 19.71 -18.86 5.59
N TYR A 301 19.57 -18.96 4.27
CA TYR A 301 20.46 -18.27 3.32
C TYR A 301 20.37 -16.74 3.38
N LEU A 302 19.22 -16.20 3.78
CA LEU A 302 19.02 -14.76 3.94
C LEU A 302 19.46 -14.25 5.32
N TYR A 303 19.18 -14.99 6.40
CA TYR A 303 19.41 -14.55 7.78
C TYR A 303 20.84 -14.83 8.27
N ASN A 304 21.46 -15.91 7.82
CA ASN A 304 22.64 -16.59 8.39
C ASN A 304 23.48 -15.77 9.40
N PRO A 305 23.28 -15.97 10.71
CA PRO A 305 24.07 -15.32 11.76
C PRO A 305 25.23 -16.18 12.29
N ILE A 306 25.64 -17.27 11.62
CA ILE A 306 26.57 -18.26 12.23
C ILE A 306 28.00 -18.10 11.69
N GLY A 307 28.83 -17.41 12.48
CA GLY A 307 30.08 -17.98 12.98
C GLY A 307 31.38 -17.74 12.22
N ASP A 308 31.39 -17.62 10.88
CA ASP A 308 32.58 -17.11 10.18
C ASP A 308 32.29 -16.72 8.72
N ALA A 309 32.45 -15.41 8.48
CA ALA A 309 32.18 -14.68 7.26
C ALA A 309 30.69 -14.54 6.88
N ARG A 310 30.35 -13.30 6.53
CA ARG A 310 29.05 -12.87 6.04
C ARG A 310 28.74 -13.52 4.68
N ARG A 311 27.75 -14.43 4.63
CA ARG A 311 27.47 -15.32 3.49
C ARG A 311 26.01 -15.27 3.02
N GLN A 312 25.29 -14.20 3.32
CA GLN A 312 23.92 -14.05 2.82
C GLN A 312 23.93 -14.18 1.29
N CYS A 313 23.00 -14.96 0.75
CA CYS A 313 22.82 -14.99 -0.69
C CYS A 313 22.33 -13.61 -1.17
N THR A 314 22.64 -13.25 -2.42
CA THR A 314 22.11 -12.01 -3.00
C THR A 314 20.60 -12.11 -3.22
N ALA A 315 19.91 -10.97 -3.31
CA ALA A 315 18.48 -10.97 -3.62
C ALA A 315 18.17 -11.66 -4.96
N ALA A 316 19.07 -11.55 -5.95
CA ALA A 316 18.95 -12.24 -7.24
C ALA A 316 19.05 -13.77 -7.11
N GLN A 317 19.93 -14.28 -6.24
CA GLN A 317 20.03 -15.71 -5.94
C GLN A 317 18.78 -16.20 -5.20
N ALA A 318 18.33 -15.46 -4.18
CA ALA A 318 17.13 -15.77 -3.41
C ALA A 318 15.87 -15.85 -4.29
N LEU A 319 15.75 -15.01 -5.32
CA LEU A 319 14.65 -15.08 -6.29
C LEU A 319 14.65 -16.41 -7.06
N GLY A 320 15.81 -17.02 -7.30
CA GLY A 320 15.94 -18.30 -8.00
C GLY A 320 15.62 -19.52 -7.13
N MET A 321 15.41 -19.34 -5.82
CA MET A 321 15.14 -20.45 -4.91
C MET A 321 13.69 -20.97 -5.05
N SER A 322 13.52 -22.27 -4.82
CA SER A 322 12.27 -23.01 -5.03
C SER A 322 11.06 -22.34 -4.37
N PHE A 323 11.18 -21.93 -3.10
CA PHE A 323 10.09 -21.28 -2.37
C PHE A 323 9.54 -20.04 -3.07
N VAL A 324 10.40 -19.25 -3.73
CA VAL A 324 9.99 -18.02 -4.43
C VAL A 324 9.41 -18.32 -5.81
N GLN A 325 9.88 -19.39 -6.46
CA GLN A 325 9.42 -19.82 -7.78
C GLN A 325 8.08 -20.58 -7.73
N ASP A 326 7.80 -21.33 -6.67
CA ASP A 326 6.60 -22.16 -6.56
C ASP A 326 5.30 -21.35 -6.66
N GLY A 327 4.51 -21.58 -7.72
CA GLY A 327 3.22 -20.90 -7.95
C GLY A 327 3.30 -19.62 -8.79
N SER A 328 4.25 -19.56 -9.73
CA SER A 328 4.20 -18.67 -10.90
C SER A 328 3.27 -19.20 -11.99
#